data_AF-A0AAD7L2B4-F1
#
_entry.id   AF-A0AAD7L2B4-F1
#
_cell.length_a   1.000
_cell.length_b   1.000
_cell.length_c   1.000
_cell.angle_alpha   90.00
_cell.angle_beta   90.00
_cell.angle_gamma   90.00
#
_symmetry.space_group_name_H-M   'P 1'
#
loop_
_entity.id
_entity.type
_entity.pdbx_description
1 polymer ?
#
loop_
_entity_poly.entity_id
_entity_poly.type
_entity_poly.pdbx_seq_one_letter_code
_entity_poly.pdbx_strand_id
1 'polypeptide(L)'
;MEANKTFEDTTVTRPVASFKPPIWDYVFIQSLRSKYGEEHYVERRDMLMEKVKTMIDTVENPLHQLELIDVLQRFGLAYLFKEELKTNLDNIYNEYVVQSDTWKMNNLYAYWTSI
;
A
#
# COMPACT_ATOMS: atom_id res chain seq x y z
N MET A 1 47.70 -38.61 -47.71
CA MET A 1 46.80 -38.12 -46.66
C MET A 1 46.84 -36.62 -46.72
N GLU A 2 45.72 -35.97 -47.04
CA GLU A 2 45.33 -34.67 -46.47
C GLU A 2 43.95 -34.32 -47.02
N ALA A 3 42.94 -34.42 -46.15
CA ALA A 3 41.60 -33.98 -46.44
C ALA A 3 41.52 -32.48 -46.11
N ASN A 4 41.31 -31.65 -47.13
CA ASN A 4 41.08 -30.23 -46.95
C ASN A 4 39.73 -30.03 -46.26
N LYS A 5 39.75 -29.76 -44.96
CA LYS A 5 38.56 -29.45 -44.18
C LYS A 5 38.25 -27.97 -44.33
N THR A 6 37.28 -27.64 -45.19
CA THR A 6 36.71 -26.30 -45.30
C THR A 6 36.08 -25.95 -43.95
N PHE A 7 36.65 -24.97 -43.24
CA PHE A 7 36.01 -24.38 -42.08
C PHE A 7 34.88 -23.48 -42.58
N GLU A 8 33.65 -23.98 -42.48
CA GLU A 8 32.46 -23.13 -42.63
C GLU A 8 32.43 -22.13 -41.46
N ASP A 9 32.69 -20.86 -41.77
CA ASP A 9 32.45 -19.74 -40.87
C ASP A 9 30.94 -19.53 -40.73
N THR A 10 30.33 -20.31 -39.84
CA THR A 10 28.94 -20.11 -39.42
C THR A 10 28.90 -18.90 -38.49
N THR A 11 28.86 -17.72 -39.07
CA THR A 11 28.61 -16.47 -38.35
C THR A 11 27.21 -16.53 -37.71
N VAL A 12 27.15 -16.98 -36.45
CA VAL A 12 25.93 -16.96 -35.65
C VAL A 12 25.56 -15.50 -35.41
N THR A 13 24.65 -14.98 -36.24
CA THR A 13 24.17 -13.60 -36.12
C THR A 13 23.17 -13.56 -34.96
N ARG A 14 23.58 -13.00 -33.81
CA ARG A 14 22.68 -12.78 -32.66
C ARG A 14 21.58 -11.79 -33.07
N PRO A 15 20.28 -12.15 -32.96
CA PRO A 15 19.20 -11.19 -33.17
C PRO A 15 19.32 -10.03 -32.17
N VAL A 16 19.45 -8.80 -32.67
CA VAL A 16 19.47 -7.60 -31.83
C VAL A 16 18.02 -7.22 -31.53
N ALA A 17 17.59 -7.41 -30.29
CA ALA A 17 16.28 -6.97 -29.85
C ALA A 17 16.25 -5.43 -29.71
N SER A 18 15.27 -4.78 -30.34
CA SER A 18 15.11 -3.32 -30.34
C SER A 18 14.36 -2.85 -29.09
N PHE A 19 14.98 -2.99 -27.92
CA PHE A 19 14.42 -2.45 -26.68
C PHE A 19 14.53 -0.93 -26.65
N LYS A 20 13.49 -0.28 -26.13
CA LYS A 20 13.56 1.17 -25.87
C LYS A 20 14.47 1.44 -24.67
N PRO A 21 15.19 2.58 -24.67
CA PRO A 21 15.99 2.98 -23.53
C PRO A 21 15.11 3.21 -22.28
N PRO A 22 15.71 3.19 -21.09
CA PRO A 22 14.99 3.53 -19.86
C PRO A 22 14.45 4.96 -19.93
N ILE A 23 13.27 5.17 -19.33
CA ILE A 23 12.60 6.48 -19.28
C ILE A 23 13.45 7.50 -18.50
N TRP A 24 14.19 7.02 -17.50
CA TRP A 24 15.05 7.84 -16.65
C TRP A 24 16.51 7.48 -16.90
N ASP A 25 17.31 8.49 -17.23
CA ASP A 25 18.73 8.32 -17.38
C ASP A 25 19.47 8.35 -16.02
N TYR A 26 20.73 7.92 -16.05
CA TYR A 26 21.56 7.81 -14.86
C TYR A 26 21.85 9.17 -14.20
N VAL A 27 21.94 10.25 -14.97
CA VAL A 27 22.21 11.60 -14.45
C VAL A 27 20.98 12.13 -13.74
N PHE A 28 19.80 11.93 -14.32
CA PHE A 28 18.51 12.26 -13.72
C PHE A 28 18.32 11.55 -12.38
N ILE A 29 18.54 10.23 -12.33
CA ILE A 29 18.39 9.45 -11.09
C ILE A 29 19.33 9.97 -9.99
N GLN A 30 20.59 10.27 -10.32
CA GLN A 30 21.55 10.83 -9.35
C GLN A 30 21.22 12.25 -8.90
N SER A 31 20.54 13.03 -9.74
CA SER A 31 20.14 14.39 -9.41
C SER A 31 18.98 14.45 -8.41
N LEU A 32 18.25 13.34 -8.19
CA LEU A 32 17.11 13.30 -7.30
C LEU A 32 17.52 13.63 -5.86
N ARG A 33 16.94 14.69 -5.32
CA ARG A 33 17.07 15.07 -3.91
C ARG A 33 15.68 15.27 -3.32
N SER A 34 15.50 14.79 -2.09
CA SER A 34 14.26 15.03 -1.34
C SER A 34 14.45 16.20 -0.40
N LYS A 35 13.59 17.22 -0.53
CA LYS A 35 13.47 18.29 0.47
C LYS A 35 12.77 17.83 1.76
N TYR A 36 12.10 16.67 1.72
CA TYR A 36 11.30 16.16 2.84
C TYR A 36 12.12 15.37 3.87
N GLY A 37 13.45 15.34 3.73
CA GLY A 37 14.35 14.75 4.72
C GLY A 37 14.74 15.70 5.85
N GLU A 38 14.33 16.97 5.78
CA GLU A 38 14.63 17.96 6.81
C GLU A 38 13.84 17.69 8.12
N GLU A 39 14.45 18.05 9.25
CA GLU A 39 13.95 17.76 10.61
C GLU A 39 12.50 18.22 10.81
N HIS A 40 12.16 19.43 10.37
CA HIS A 40 10.81 19.99 10.52
C HIS A 40 9.72 19.18 9.81
N TYR A 41 10.04 18.48 8.71
CA TYR A 41 9.08 17.58 8.04
C TYR A 41 8.91 16.27 8.82
N VAL A 42 10.00 15.77 9.42
CA VAL A 42 10.00 14.57 10.26
C VAL A 42 9.18 14.82 11.53
N GLU A 43 9.43 15.93 12.23
CA GLU A 43 8.66 16.34 13.40
C GLU A 43 7.18 16.48 13.08
N ARG A 44 6.86 17.16 11.96
CA ARG A 44 5.47 17.34 11.55
C ARG A 44 4.80 16.01 11.21
N ARG A 45 5.50 15.09 10.56
CA ARG A 45 5.02 13.73 10.28
C ARG A 45 4.70 13.01 11.59
N ASP A 46 5.61 13.03 12.55
CA ASP A 46 5.45 12.30 13.82
C ASP A 46 4.29 12.87 14.65
N MET A 47 4.17 14.20 14.71
CA MET A 47 3.00 14.84 15.31
C MET A 47 1.67 14.42 14.67
N LEU A 48 1.64 14.28 13.33
CA LEU A 48 0.44 13.85 12.62
C LEU A 48 0.16 12.36 12.85
N MET A 49 1.19 11.52 12.90
CA MET A 49 1.04 10.10 13.22
C MET A 49 0.42 9.90 14.60
N GLU A 50 0.87 10.61 15.62
CA GLU A 50 0.29 10.51 16.96
C GLU A 50 -1.16 10.99 17.02
N LYS A 51 -1.51 12.03 16.24
CA LYS A 51 -2.91 12.46 16.10
C LYS A 51 -3.78 11.38 15.46
N VAL A 52 -3.28 10.71 14.43
CA VAL A 52 -4.03 9.62 13.78
C VAL A 52 -4.18 8.44 14.73
N LYS A 53 -3.17 8.05 15.50
CA LYS A 53 -3.31 7.03 16.56
C LYS A 53 -4.41 7.39 17.54
N THR A 54 -4.39 8.63 18.03
CA THR A 54 -5.44 9.12 18.93
C THR A 54 -6.83 9.03 18.29
N MET A 55 -6.97 9.36 17.00
CA MET A 55 -8.24 9.20 16.27
C MET A 55 -8.67 7.73 16.17
N ILE A 56 -7.73 6.83 15.90
CA ILE A 56 -7.99 5.38 15.82
C ILE A 56 -8.52 4.85 17.16
N ASP A 57 -8.00 5.33 18.29
CA ASP A 57 -8.39 4.87 19.63
C ASP A 57 -9.65 5.54 20.20
N THR A 58 -9.99 6.76 19.73
CA THR A 58 -11.11 7.55 20.26
C THR A 58 -12.42 7.38 19.50
N VAL A 59 -12.39 6.76 18.31
CA VAL A 59 -13.62 6.53 17.53
C VAL A 59 -14.41 5.39 18.16
N GLU A 60 -15.49 5.74 18.86
CA GLU A 60 -16.37 4.80 19.56
C GLU A 60 -17.34 4.06 18.62
N ASN A 61 -17.68 4.66 17.47
CA ASN A 61 -18.63 4.06 16.53
C ASN A 61 -17.91 3.05 15.61
N PRO A 62 -18.29 1.75 15.63
CA PRO A 62 -17.62 0.72 14.82
C PRO A 62 -17.64 0.99 13.32
N LEU A 63 -18.70 1.62 12.78
CA LEU A 63 -18.78 1.97 11.36
C LEU A 63 -17.78 3.06 10.99
N HIS A 64 -17.72 4.15 11.76
CA HIS A 64 -16.75 5.22 11.53
C HIS A 64 -15.31 4.71 11.72
N GLN A 65 -15.11 3.75 12.61
CA GLN A 65 -13.81 3.11 12.80
C GLN A 65 -13.39 2.33 11.55
N LEU A 66 -14.30 1.53 10.97
CA LEU A 66 -14.05 0.83 9.70
C LEU A 66 -13.79 1.80 8.53
N GLU A 67 -14.52 2.91 8.45
CA GLU A 67 -14.28 3.96 7.44
C GLU A 67 -12.88 4.56 7.58
N LEU A 68 -12.43 4.87 8.80
CA LEU A 68 -11.09 5.37 9.05
C LEU A 68 -10.02 4.34 8.62
N ILE A 69 -10.24 3.06 8.91
CA ILE A 69 -9.34 1.97 8.51
C ILE A 69 -9.26 1.86 6.97
N ASP A 70 -10.39 1.90 6.25
CA ASP A 70 -10.43 1.87 4.78
C ASP A 70 -9.67 3.06 4.18
N VAL A 71 -9.88 4.26 4.73
CA VAL A 71 -9.15 5.47 4.33
C VAL A 71 -7.64 5.27 4.50
N LEU A 72 -7.17 4.85 5.69
CA LEU A 72 -5.74 4.64 5.95
C LEU A 72 -5.12 3.58 5.04
N GLN A 73 -5.86 2.53 4.70
CA GLN A 73 -5.42 1.51 3.76
C GLN A 73 -5.29 2.07 2.33
N ARG A 74 -6.26 2.84 1.84
CA ARG A 74 -6.23 3.46 0.51
C ARG A 74 -5.14 4.52 0.36
N PHE A 75 -4.83 5.23 1.45
CA PHE A 75 -3.69 6.15 1.50
C PHE A 75 -2.33 5.43 1.56
N GLY A 76 -2.31 4.10 1.68
CA GLY A 76 -1.08 3.33 1.84
C GLY A 76 -0.39 3.58 3.19
N LEU A 77 -1.13 4.07 4.19
CA LEU A 77 -0.62 4.41 5.53
C LEU A 77 -0.88 3.30 6.55
N ALA A 78 -1.69 2.30 6.22
CA ALA A 78 -2.05 1.22 7.15
C ALA A 78 -0.84 0.47 7.73
N TYR A 79 0.30 0.43 7.03
CA TYR A 79 1.50 -0.21 7.55
C TYR A 79 2.11 0.50 8.77
N LEU A 80 1.78 1.78 9.00
CA LEU A 80 2.25 2.59 10.12
C LEU A 80 1.50 2.29 11.43
N PHE A 81 0.29 1.72 11.33
CA PHE A 81 -0.63 1.55 12.46
C PHE A 81 -1.05 0.08 12.63
N LYS A 82 -0.17 -0.87 12.28
CA LYS A 82 -0.55 -2.30 12.17
C LYS A 82 -1.14 -2.85 13.47
N GLU A 83 -0.60 -2.46 14.62
CA GLU A 83 -1.01 -2.98 15.92
C GLU A 83 -2.34 -2.37 16.37
N GLU A 84 -2.49 -1.06 16.17
CA GLU A 84 -3.70 -0.30 16.48
C GLU A 84 -4.87 -0.77 15.61
N LEU A 85 -4.65 -0.90 14.30
CA LEU A 85 -5.67 -1.39 13.36
C LEU A 85 -6.09 -2.82 13.67
N LYS A 86 -5.13 -3.69 14.03
CA LYS A 86 -5.44 -5.08 14.39
C LYS A 86 -6.29 -5.15 15.65
N THR A 87 -5.87 -4.48 16.71
CA THR A 87 -6.60 -4.44 17.99
C THR A 87 -8.03 -3.95 17.79
N ASN A 88 -8.20 -2.91 16.98
CA ASN A 88 -9.52 -2.35 16.70
C ASN A 88 -10.41 -3.28 15.88
N LEU A 89 -9.87 -3.93 14.85
CA LEU A 89 -10.63 -4.93 14.10
C LEU A 89 -11.02 -6.14 14.97
N ASP A 90 -10.11 -6.59 15.84
CA ASP A 90 -10.38 -7.66 16.79
C ASP A 90 -11.49 -7.25 17.78
N ASN A 91 -11.47 -6.01 18.27
CA ASN A 91 -12.51 -5.45 19.15
C ASN A 91 -13.88 -5.40 18.45
N ILE A 92 -13.94 -4.85 17.24
CA ILE A 92 -15.18 -4.80 16.43
C ILE A 92 -15.72 -6.22 16.20
N TYR A 93 -14.84 -7.16 15.84
CA TYR A 93 -15.21 -8.56 15.61
C TYR A 93 -15.73 -9.23 16.89
N ASN A 94 -15.07 -9.02 18.03
CA ASN A 94 -15.52 -9.59 19.30
C ASN A 94 -16.85 -8.99 19.76
N GLU A 95 -17.03 -7.68 19.62
CA GLU A 95 -18.30 -7.01 19.93
C GLU A 95 -19.44 -7.57 19.07
N TYR A 96 -19.17 -7.81 17.78
CA TYR A 96 -20.07 -8.49 16.86
C TYR A 96 -20.37 -9.94 17.28
N VAL A 97 -19.36 -10.74 17.63
CA VAL A 97 -19.58 -12.12 18.06
C VAL A 97 -20.38 -12.19 19.37
N VAL A 98 -20.15 -11.26 20.30
CA VAL A 98 -20.86 -11.18 21.59
C VAL A 98 -22.30 -10.67 21.43
N GLN A 99 -22.54 -9.70 20.56
CA GLN A 99 -23.88 -9.13 20.31
C GLN A 99 -24.70 -9.93 19.28
N SER A 100 -24.34 -11.18 18.97
CA SER A 100 -24.82 -11.94 17.80
C SER A 100 -26.33 -12.26 17.73
N ASP A 101 -27.12 -11.79 18.69
CA ASP A 101 -28.59 -11.79 18.65
C ASP A 101 -29.20 -10.43 18.24
N THR A 102 -28.46 -9.31 18.21
CA THR A 102 -29.01 -7.95 18.03
C THR A 102 -28.55 -7.20 16.78
N TRP A 103 -27.28 -7.27 16.36
CA TRP A 103 -26.81 -6.56 15.14
C TRP A 103 -27.00 -7.36 13.84
N LYS A 104 -27.23 -8.69 13.91
CA LYS A 104 -27.67 -9.49 12.73
C LYS A 104 -28.94 -8.91 12.09
N MET A 105 -29.72 -8.16 12.86
CA MET A 105 -30.92 -7.45 12.42
C MET A 105 -30.64 -6.06 11.79
N ASN A 106 -29.45 -5.47 11.99
CA ASN A 106 -29.20 -4.04 11.74
C ASN A 106 -28.00 -3.73 10.82
N ASN A 107 -27.57 -4.66 9.95
CA ASN A 107 -26.68 -4.29 8.84
C ASN A 107 -27.35 -4.54 7.48
N LEU A 108 -28.06 -3.53 7.02
CA LEU A 108 -28.17 -3.18 5.61
C LEU A 108 -27.12 -2.05 5.44
N TYR A 109 -26.38 -1.91 4.33
CA TYR A 109 -26.81 -1.09 3.18
C TYR A 109 -28.11 -0.29 3.43
N ALA A 110 -28.11 0.43 4.55
CA ALA A 110 -29.24 1.02 5.20
C ALA A 110 -29.94 1.95 4.22
N TYR A 111 -31.21 1.68 3.95
CA TYR A 111 -32.09 2.64 3.30
C TYR A 111 -31.68 3.14 1.90
N TRP A 112 -31.54 2.24 0.92
CA TRP A 112 -32.16 2.55 -0.39
C TRP A 112 -33.71 2.57 -0.32
N THR A 113 -34.27 2.43 0.89
CA THR A 113 -35.70 2.31 1.24
C THR A 113 -36.16 3.40 2.22
N SER A 114 -35.83 4.68 1.95
CA SER A 114 -36.53 5.83 2.57
C SER A 114 -37.07 6.81 1.50
N ILE A 115 -37.49 6.25 0.35
CA ILE A 115 -38.43 6.83 -0.62
C ILE A 115 -39.46 5.75 -0.93
#